data_AF-A0A6F9ZUQ0-F1
#
_entry.id   AF-A0A6F9ZUQ0-F1
#
_cell.length_a   1.000
_cell.length_b   1.000
_cell.length_c   1.000
_cell.angle_alpha   90.00
_cell.angle_beta   90.00
_cell.angle_gamma   90.00
#
_symmetry.space_group_name_H-M   'P 1'
#
loop_
_entity.id
_entity.type
_entity.pdbx_description
1 polymer ?
#
loop_
_entity_poly.entity_id
_entity_poly.type
_entity_poly.pdbx_seq_one_letter_code
_entity_poly.pdbx_strand_id
1 'polypeptide(L)'
;MGKEIAVKYGVYTFIRKLTRKDKAVSSVISTLLLLSMSMSFFALLYYIAFAEISPTPRAPSFDAIATLEGENLIIIHKGGEPINTDAEIIVRVGNVPMTGIIENYLDSAAVENGLWDVGEKLTFNVGPVSDERIDVMIIDTRSNKLVLKIDIEVD
;
A
#
# COMPACT_ATOMS: atom_id res chain seq x y z
N MET A 1 -28.71 -78.50 -16.35
CA MET A 1 -29.31 -77.27 -15.79
C MET A 1 -28.47 -76.61 -14.68
N GLY A 2 -27.90 -77.33 -13.70
CA GLY A 2 -27.13 -76.71 -12.61
C GLY A 2 -25.78 -76.05 -12.98
N LYS A 3 -25.07 -76.55 -14.00
CA LYS A 3 -23.77 -75.99 -14.42
C LYS A 3 -23.88 -74.61 -15.09
N GLU A 4 -24.94 -74.36 -15.86
CA GLU A 4 -25.15 -73.06 -16.53
C GLU A 4 -25.48 -71.93 -15.54
N ILE A 5 -26.20 -72.24 -14.47
CA ILE A 5 -26.54 -71.28 -13.41
C ILE A 5 -25.29 -70.84 -12.65
N ALA A 6 -24.39 -71.79 -12.35
CA ALA A 6 -23.12 -71.50 -11.67
C ALA A 6 -22.19 -70.61 -12.52
N VAL A 7 -22.13 -70.86 -13.83
CA VAL A 7 -21.32 -70.03 -14.76
C VAL A 7 -21.89 -68.61 -14.86
N LYS A 8 -23.22 -68.44 -15.01
CA LYS A 8 -23.84 -67.11 -15.04
C LYS A 8 -23.63 -66.34 -13.74
N TYR A 9 -23.68 -67.01 -12.59
CA TYR A 9 -23.44 -66.40 -11.28
C TYR A 9 -21.97 -65.95 -11.10
N GLY A 10 -21.01 -66.75 -11.58
CA GLY A 10 -19.59 -66.38 -11.58
C GLY A 10 -19.29 -65.15 -12.45
N VAL A 11 -19.91 -65.07 -13.63
CA VAL A 11 -19.75 -63.91 -14.53
C VAL A 11 -20.38 -62.65 -13.92
N TYR A 12 -21.59 -62.76 -13.34
CA TYR A 12 -22.25 -61.62 -12.70
C TYR A 12 -21.46 -61.07 -11.51
N THR A 13 -20.92 -61.95 -10.66
CA THR A 13 -20.12 -61.53 -9.50
C THR A 13 -18.78 -60.92 -9.91
N PHE A 14 -18.15 -61.41 -10.97
CA PHE A 14 -16.92 -60.83 -11.54
C PHE A 14 -17.16 -59.41 -12.10
N ILE A 15 -18.19 -59.23 -12.93
CA ILE A 15 -18.56 -57.91 -13.48
C ILE A 15 -18.89 -56.93 -12.35
N ARG A 16 -19.67 -57.36 -11.35
CA ARG A 16 -20.02 -56.51 -10.19
C ARG A 16 -18.79 -56.08 -9.38
N LYS A 17 -17.77 -56.94 -9.27
CA LYS A 17 -16.52 -56.64 -8.56
C LYS A 17 -15.68 -55.61 -9.32
N LEU A 18 -15.60 -55.72 -10.64
CA LEU A 18 -14.94 -54.74 -11.52
C LEU A 18 -15.60 -53.36 -11.41
N THR A 19 -16.93 -53.27 -11.59
CA THR A 19 -17.64 -51.99 -11.52
C THR A 19 -17.52 -51.31 -10.15
N ARG A 20 -17.45 -52.09 -9.05
CA ARG A 20 -17.21 -51.54 -7.70
C ARG A 20 -15.79 -50.98 -7.55
N LYS A 21 -14.78 -51.64 -8.11
CA LYS A 21 -13.40 -51.16 -8.10
C LYS A 21 -13.29 -49.84 -8.87
N ASP A 22 -13.89 -49.76 -10.05
CA ASP A 22 -13.87 -48.55 -10.87
C ASP A 22 -14.60 -47.38 -10.18
N LYS A 23 -15.73 -47.63 -9.52
CA LYS A 23 -16.43 -46.62 -8.72
C LYS A 23 -15.60 -46.13 -7.54
N ALA A 24 -14.91 -47.02 -6.83
CA ALA A 24 -14.05 -46.64 -5.71
C ALA A 24 -12.85 -45.81 -6.19
N VAL A 25 -12.20 -46.21 -7.28
CA VAL A 25 -11.08 -45.47 -7.89
C VAL A 25 -11.54 -44.11 -8.42
N SER A 26 -12.68 -44.05 -9.10
CA SER A 26 -13.27 -42.78 -9.55
C SER A 26 -13.58 -41.84 -8.39
N SER A 27 -14.13 -42.36 -7.29
CA SER A 27 -14.42 -41.54 -6.10
C SER A 27 -13.14 -40.92 -5.54
N VAL A 28 -12.06 -41.70 -5.41
CA VAL A 28 -10.78 -41.19 -4.88
C VAL A 28 -10.19 -40.14 -5.82
N ILE A 29 -10.19 -40.38 -7.14
CA ILE A 29 -9.68 -39.43 -8.13
C ILE A 29 -10.49 -38.13 -8.11
N SER A 30 -11.82 -38.22 -8.06
CA SER A 30 -12.69 -37.05 -7.95
C SER A 30 -12.43 -36.24 -6.68
N THR A 31 -12.22 -36.91 -5.55
CA THR A 31 -11.88 -36.23 -4.28
C THR A 31 -10.52 -35.55 -4.36
N LEU A 32 -9.50 -36.20 -4.92
CA LEU A 32 -8.17 -35.60 -5.09
C LEU A 32 -8.19 -34.39 -6.04
N LEU A 33 -8.94 -34.49 -7.15
CA LEU A 33 -9.13 -33.38 -8.07
C LEU A 33 -9.81 -32.21 -7.38
N LEU A 34 -10.90 -32.46 -6.64
CA LEU A 34 -11.60 -31.41 -5.90
C LEU A 34 -10.69 -30.75 -4.87
N LEU A 35 -9.93 -31.55 -4.11
CA LEU A 35 -8.99 -31.04 -3.11
C LEU A 35 -7.90 -30.16 -3.75
N SER A 36 -7.33 -30.60 -4.87
CA SER A 36 -6.34 -29.82 -5.61
C SER A 36 -6.92 -28.50 -6.10
N MET A 37 -8.12 -28.52 -6.68
CA MET A 37 -8.80 -27.32 -7.16
C MET A 37 -9.09 -26.34 -6.02
N SER A 38 -9.60 -26.84 -4.88
CA SER A 38 -9.84 -26.02 -3.70
C SER A 38 -8.54 -25.40 -3.18
N MET A 39 -7.46 -26.18 -3.07
CA MET A 39 -6.18 -25.68 -2.60
C MET A 39 -5.60 -24.60 -3.51
N SER A 40 -5.67 -24.79 -4.83
CA SER A 40 -5.29 -23.76 -5.82
C SER A 40 -6.14 -22.49 -5.70
N PHE A 41 -7.46 -22.65 -5.51
CA PHE A 41 -8.36 -21.51 -5.38
C PHE A 41 -8.09 -20.70 -4.10
N PHE A 42 -7.87 -21.37 -2.97
CA PHE A 42 -7.50 -20.70 -1.72
C PHE A 42 -6.12 -20.04 -1.80
N ALA A 43 -5.15 -20.65 -2.48
CA ALA A 43 -3.84 -20.02 -2.70
C ALA A 43 -3.95 -18.74 -3.52
N LEU A 44 -4.77 -18.75 -4.57
CA LEU A 44 -5.04 -17.56 -5.38
C LEU A 44 -5.77 -16.47 -4.57
N LEU A 45 -6.80 -16.84 -3.81
CA LEU A 45 -7.51 -15.90 -2.93
C LEU A 45 -6.58 -15.28 -1.88
N TYR A 46 -5.71 -16.08 -1.28
CA TYR A 46 -4.70 -15.59 -0.33
C TYR A 46 -3.78 -14.56 -0.98
N TYR A 47 -3.29 -14.85 -2.19
CA TYR A 47 -2.44 -13.91 -2.93
C TYR A 47 -3.15 -12.58 -3.19
N ILE A 48 -4.38 -12.60 -3.69
CA ILE A 48 -5.14 -11.37 -3.97
C ILE A 48 -5.45 -10.62 -2.66
N ALA A 49 -5.90 -11.33 -1.63
CA ALA A 49 -6.34 -10.70 -0.38
C ALA A 49 -5.20 -10.12 0.46
N PHE A 50 -4.01 -10.72 0.42
CA PHE A 50 -2.91 -10.36 1.33
C PHE A 50 -1.62 -9.94 0.65
N ALA A 51 -1.34 -10.39 -0.58
CA ALA A 51 -0.11 -10.02 -1.29
C ALA A 51 -0.29 -8.76 -2.15
N GLU A 52 -1.42 -8.60 -2.84
CA GLU A 52 -1.72 -7.35 -3.57
C GLU A 52 -2.11 -6.21 -2.63
N ILE A 53 -2.84 -6.50 -1.55
CA ILE A 53 -3.15 -5.52 -0.51
C ILE A 53 -1.97 -5.42 0.47
N SER A 54 -0.79 -5.08 -0.04
CA SER A 54 0.27 -4.58 0.84
C SER A 54 -0.32 -3.37 1.57
N PRO A 55 -0.27 -3.31 2.92
CA PRO A 55 -0.81 -2.16 3.63
C PRO A 55 -0.10 -0.93 3.08
N THR A 56 -0.85 -0.03 2.43
CA THR A 56 -0.30 1.22 1.92
C THR A 56 0.50 1.85 3.06
N PRO A 57 1.78 2.21 2.85
CA PRO A 57 2.59 2.75 3.93
C PRO A 57 1.79 3.85 4.63
N ARG A 58 1.72 3.80 5.96
CA ARG A 58 0.98 4.80 6.71
C ARG A 58 1.69 6.14 6.49
N ALA A 59 0.92 7.20 6.28
CA ALA A 59 1.47 8.55 6.31
C ALA A 59 2.08 8.79 7.69
N PRO A 60 3.34 9.27 7.79
CA PRO A 60 3.93 9.61 9.07
C PRO A 60 3.05 10.63 9.79
N SER A 61 2.88 10.47 11.10
CA SER A 61 2.19 11.45 11.93
C SER A 61 3.08 12.66 12.08
N PHE A 62 2.79 13.77 11.41
CA PHE A 62 3.66 14.95 11.36
C PHE A 62 2.91 16.21 11.74
N ASP A 63 3.55 17.05 12.55
CA ASP A 63 3.03 18.34 12.98
C ASP A 63 4.10 19.42 12.77
N ALA A 64 3.68 20.55 12.21
CA ALA A 64 4.56 21.68 11.96
C ALA A 64 3.79 23.00 12.01
N ILE A 65 4.55 24.06 12.23
CA ILE A 65 4.05 25.43 12.09
C ILE A 65 4.73 26.08 10.90
N ALA A 66 4.02 27.01 10.26
CA ALA A 66 4.57 27.80 9.19
C ALA A 66 4.38 29.29 9.50
N THR A 67 5.40 30.09 9.22
CA THR A 67 5.42 31.54 9.43
C THR A 67 6.02 32.20 8.20
N LEU A 68 5.45 33.33 7.78
CA LEU A 68 6.02 34.17 6.72
C LEU A 68 6.87 35.27 7.36
N GLU A 69 8.16 35.32 7.02
CA GLU A 69 9.09 36.36 7.43
C GLU A 69 9.62 37.09 6.18
N GLY A 70 8.96 38.18 5.80
CA GLY A 70 9.26 38.89 4.55
C GLY A 70 8.88 38.04 3.33
N GLU A 71 9.86 37.71 2.49
CA GLU A 71 9.68 36.85 1.31
C GLU A 71 9.96 35.36 1.59
N ASN A 72 10.30 35.02 2.83
CA ASN A 72 10.68 33.67 3.22
C ASN A 72 9.58 33.02 4.03
N LEU A 73 9.06 31.91 3.52
CA LEU A 73 8.20 31.00 4.26
C LEU A 73 9.09 30.05 5.07
N ILE A 74 8.94 30.09 6.39
CA ILE A 74 9.68 29.26 7.33
C ILE A 74 8.72 28.23 7.91
N ILE A 75 9.05 26.94 7.76
CA ILE A 75 8.26 25.84 8.31
C ILE A 75 9.11 25.11 9.33
N ILE A 76 8.58 24.90 10.54
CA ILE A 76 9.32 24.27 11.66
C ILE A 76 8.58 23.01 12.08
N HIS A 77 9.30 21.88 12.07
CA HIS A 77 8.81 20.60 12.59
C HIS A 77 8.58 20.72 14.11
N LYS A 78 7.34 20.49 14.57
CA LYS A 78 6.95 20.64 15.98
C LYS A 78 6.75 19.33 16.70
N GLY A 79 6.52 18.23 16.00
CA GLY A 79 6.33 16.95 16.64
C GLY A 79 5.83 15.86 15.70
N GLY A 80 5.79 14.64 16.23
CA GLY A 80 5.45 13.45 15.47
C GLY A 80 6.68 12.70 14.96
N GLU A 81 6.55 12.07 13.80
CA GLU A 81 7.56 11.25 13.14
C GLU A 81 8.44 12.11 12.20
N PRO A 82 9.73 11.77 12.04
CA PRO A 82 10.59 12.40 11.05
C PRO A 82 10.06 12.21 9.63
N ILE A 83 10.26 13.22 8.77
CA ILE A 83 9.91 13.16 7.35
C ILE A 83 11.18 12.89 6.55
N ASN A 84 11.11 12.04 5.52
CA ASN A 84 12.27 11.84 4.65
C ASN A 84 12.51 13.10 3.80
N THR A 85 13.78 13.43 3.55
CA THR A 85 14.15 14.61 2.76
C THR A 85 13.73 14.51 1.28
N ASP A 86 13.41 13.30 0.80
CA ASP A 86 12.86 13.01 -0.53
C ASP A 86 11.34 13.30 -0.65
N ALA A 87 10.70 13.78 0.42
CA ALA A 87 9.31 14.21 0.38
C ALA A 87 9.12 15.48 -0.47
N GLU A 88 7.94 15.58 -1.07
CA GLU A 88 7.58 16.68 -1.96
C GLU A 88 6.90 17.79 -1.15
N ILE A 89 7.31 19.03 -1.39
CA ILE A 89 6.66 20.23 -0.89
C ILE A 89 6.01 20.98 -2.05
N ILE A 90 4.76 21.35 -1.87
CA ILE A 90 3.99 22.18 -2.80
C ILE A 90 3.55 23.42 -2.03
N VAL A 91 4.07 24.58 -2.43
CA VAL A 91 3.68 25.89 -1.91
C VAL A 91 2.90 26.61 -2.98
N ARG A 92 1.68 27.04 -2.68
CA ARG A 92 0.86 27.85 -3.58
C ARG A 92 0.72 29.23 -3.00
N VAL A 93 1.12 30.24 -3.76
CA VAL A 93 0.84 31.64 -3.43
C VAL A 93 -0.23 32.11 -4.42
N GLY A 94 -1.41 32.43 -3.91
CA GLY A 94 -2.58 32.70 -4.75
C GLY A 94 -2.93 31.52 -5.67
N ASN A 95 -2.71 31.68 -6.98
CA ASN A 95 -2.96 30.63 -7.99
C ASN A 95 -1.68 30.03 -8.59
N VAL A 96 -0.50 30.41 -8.09
CA VAL A 96 0.78 29.96 -8.65
C VAL A 96 1.35 28.84 -7.77
N PRO A 97 1.35 27.58 -8.24
CA PRO A 97 1.98 26.49 -7.52
C PRO A 97 3.50 26.49 -7.75
N MET A 98 4.25 26.32 -6.67
CA MET A 98 5.68 26.07 -6.66
C MET A 98 5.92 24.72 -6.00
N THR A 99 6.63 23.83 -6.70
CA THR A 99 6.90 22.47 -6.24
C THR A 99 8.40 22.29 -6.05
N GLY A 100 8.79 21.56 -5.02
CA GLY A 100 10.17 21.16 -4.81
C GLY A 100 10.30 19.95 -3.88
N ILE A 101 11.54 19.55 -3.64
CA ILE A 101 11.90 18.46 -2.73
C ILE A 101 12.40 19.10 -1.42
N ILE A 102 11.98 18.56 -0.28
CA ILE A 102 12.31 19.09 1.06
C ILE A 102 13.82 19.28 1.25
N GLU A 103 14.63 18.32 0.81
CA GLU A 103 16.10 18.36 0.89
C GLU A 103 16.71 19.70 0.42
N ASN A 104 16.15 20.31 -0.62
CA ASN A 104 16.70 21.54 -1.22
C ASN A 104 16.47 22.79 -0.35
N TYR A 105 15.62 22.71 0.67
CA TYR A 105 15.16 23.85 1.47
C TYR A 105 15.46 23.69 2.96
N LEU A 106 16.09 22.58 3.35
CA LEU A 106 16.50 22.31 4.73
C LEU A 106 17.87 22.90 5.04
N ASP A 107 18.07 23.21 6.32
CA ASP A 107 19.39 23.55 6.84
C ASP A 107 20.33 22.32 6.73
N SER A 108 21.63 22.60 6.57
CA SER A 108 22.65 21.59 6.22
C SER A 108 22.74 20.38 7.17
N ALA A 109 22.34 20.52 8.43
CA ALA A 109 22.37 19.45 9.42
C ALA A 109 21.35 18.33 9.14
N ALA A 110 20.16 18.69 8.62
CA ALA A 110 19.09 17.75 8.28
C ALA A 110 19.38 16.97 6.98
N VAL A 111 20.19 17.56 6.10
CA VAL A 111 20.60 16.91 4.85
C VAL A 111 21.57 15.75 5.13
N GLU A 112 22.38 15.82 6.18
CA GLU A 112 23.40 14.80 6.49
C GLU A 112 22.79 13.45 6.91
N ASN A 113 21.65 13.44 7.62
CA ASN A 113 20.98 12.21 8.05
C ASN A 113 19.82 11.80 7.12
N GLY A 114 19.46 12.63 6.14
CA GLY A 114 18.38 12.37 5.18
C GLY A 114 16.98 12.41 5.79
N LEU A 115 16.84 13.04 6.96
CA LEU A 115 15.58 13.18 7.67
C LEU A 115 15.36 14.63 8.08
N TRP A 116 14.10 15.07 8.00
CA TRP A 116 13.64 16.29 8.62
C TRP A 116 13.08 15.96 10.01
N ASP A 117 13.86 16.30 11.03
CA ASP A 117 13.62 15.99 12.44
C ASP A 117 12.92 17.12 13.20
N VAL A 118 12.39 16.77 14.37
CA VAL A 118 11.68 17.71 15.25
C VAL A 118 12.61 18.87 15.66
N GLY A 119 12.15 20.10 15.45
CA GLY A 119 12.87 21.33 15.76
C GLY A 119 13.67 21.91 14.59
N GLU A 120 13.85 21.16 13.51
CA GLU A 120 14.50 21.64 12.31
C GLU A 120 13.55 22.50 11.47
N LYS A 121 14.14 23.41 10.69
CA LYS A 121 13.41 24.38 9.87
C LYS A 121 13.68 24.16 8.39
N LEU A 122 12.62 24.35 7.61
CA LEU A 122 12.64 24.46 6.17
C LEU A 122 12.41 25.93 5.80
N THR A 123 13.24 26.46 4.91
CA THR A 123 13.10 27.84 4.43
C THR A 123 12.87 27.85 2.92
N PHE A 124 11.72 28.40 2.51
CA PHE A 124 11.32 28.49 1.11
C PHE A 124 11.10 29.95 0.74
N ASN A 125 11.82 30.46 -0.26
CA ASN A 125 11.60 31.82 -0.76
C ASN A 125 10.38 31.81 -1.69
N VAL A 126 9.31 32.50 -1.27
CA VAL A 126 8.05 32.60 -2.01
C VAL A 126 7.95 33.89 -2.85
N GLY A 127 8.98 34.74 -2.79
CA GLY A 127 8.99 36.07 -3.39
C GLY A 127 8.10 37.07 -2.63
N PRO A 128 7.89 38.27 -3.20
CA PRO A 128 7.02 39.28 -2.58
C PRO A 128 5.56 38.82 -2.63
N VAL A 129 4.97 38.63 -1.45
CA VAL A 129 3.56 38.26 -1.28
C VAL A 129 2.80 39.47 -0.73
N SER A 130 1.74 39.91 -1.41
CA SER A 130 0.86 40.99 -0.94
C SER A 130 -0.61 40.56 -1.07
N ASP A 131 -1.35 40.53 0.05
CA ASP A 131 -2.78 40.18 0.12
C ASP A 131 -3.16 38.80 -0.48
N GLU A 132 -2.20 37.88 -0.63
CA GLU A 132 -2.42 36.55 -1.18
C GLU A 132 -2.38 35.48 -0.09
N ARG A 133 -3.25 34.47 -0.22
CA ARG A 133 -3.22 33.28 0.62
C ARG A 133 -2.07 32.37 0.21
N ILE A 134 -1.38 31.80 1.20
CA ILE A 134 -0.33 30.81 0.99
C ILE A 134 -0.85 29.45 1.47
N ASP A 135 -0.99 28.50 0.54
CA ASP A 135 -1.27 27.11 0.86
C ASP A 135 0.05 26.32 0.85
N VAL A 136 0.31 25.56 1.90
CA VAL A 136 1.46 24.66 2.00
C VAL A 136 0.96 23.24 2.09
N MET A 137 1.46 22.38 1.23
CA MET A 137 1.16 20.95 1.23
C MET A 137 2.47 20.16 1.22
N ILE A 138 2.53 19.11 2.04
CA ILE A 138 3.68 18.21 2.09
C ILE A 138 3.18 16.79 1.81
N ILE A 139 3.86 16.11 0.87
CA ILE A 139 3.51 14.78 0.40
C ILE A 139 4.68 13.86 0.68
N ASP A 140 4.46 12.83 1.49
CA ASP A 140 5.43 11.76 1.68
C ASP A 140 5.42 10.86 0.44
N THR A 141 6.53 10.82 -0.28
CA THR A 141 6.66 10.12 -1.57
C THR A 141 6.62 8.60 -1.42
N ARG A 142 7.01 8.07 -0.25
CA ARG A 142 7.00 6.61 0.03
C ARG A 142 5.60 6.06 0.23
N SER A 143 4.77 6.79 0.98
CA SER A 143 3.35 6.44 1.17
C SER A 143 2.43 7.01 0.10
N ASN A 144 2.91 7.99 -0.69
CA ASN A 144 2.13 8.82 -1.61
C ASN A 144 0.89 9.43 -0.93
N LYS A 145 1.09 9.97 0.28
CA LYS A 145 0.02 10.56 1.10
C LYS A 145 0.38 11.98 1.50
N LEU A 146 -0.64 12.83 1.53
CA LEU A 146 -0.56 14.17 2.12
C LEU A 146 -0.33 14.02 3.63
N VAL A 147 0.81 14.52 4.12
CA VAL A 147 1.16 14.48 5.55
C VAL A 147 0.78 15.76 6.27
N LEU A 148 0.76 16.89 5.54
CA LEU A 148 0.44 18.20 6.10
C LEU A 148 -0.27 19.06 5.05
N LYS A 149 -1.25 19.83 5.52
CA LYS A 149 -1.78 20.99 4.81
C LYS A 149 -1.90 22.16 5.80
N ILE A 150 -1.27 23.29 5.47
CA ILE A 150 -1.38 24.55 6.23
C ILE A 150 -1.83 25.63 5.26
N ASP A 151 -2.82 26.41 5.68
CA ASP A 151 -3.26 27.61 4.96
C ASP A 151 -2.86 28.83 5.80
N ILE A 152 -2.14 29.79 5.21
CA ILE A 152 -1.66 31.01 5.86
C ILE A 152 -2.33 32.20 5.19
N GLU A 153 -2.99 33.04 6.00
CA GLU A 153 -3.50 34.34 5.55
C GLU A 153 -2.42 35.39 5.82
N VAL A 154 -2.09 36.16 4.78
CA VAL A 154 -1.15 37.28 4.88
C VAL A 154 -1.98 38.54 5.12
N ASP A 155 -1.78 39.14 6.30
CA ASP A 155 -2.43 40.39 6.74
C ASP A 155 -1.75 41.65 6.17
#